data_AF-A0A935HSY2-F1
#
_entry.id   AF-A0A935HSY2-F1
#
_cell.length_a   1.000
_cell.length_b   1.000
_cell.length_c   1.000
_cell.angle_alpha   90.00
_cell.angle_beta   90.00
_cell.angle_gamma   90.00
#
_symmetry.space_group_name_H-M   'P 1'
#
loop_
_entity.id
_entity.type
_entity.pdbx_description
1 polymer ?
#
loop_
_entity_poly.entity_id
_entity_poly.type
_entity_poly.pdbx_seq_one_letter_code
_entity_poly.pdbx_strand_id
1 'polypeptide(L)'
;MTTGTFTPEELHERFIRTRKAITSLILFAIVMFFAGLTSAYVVSMSGGYWVDIAMPQAFWISTVAIVISSVLAQLALWSAAKGRNSAVMPLLLGTLLLGAVFTWSQFQGWKELVAKGDFPVGKVLDNKGVYGTDYTIQYQGATLVLQEGYFYHPNDVEYSHPLNAELGEQKNTSSSFFYALTGAHLGHLAFGLLSLIVMIFMAKQGRYSPEDHVGLWSGVIYWHFLGGLWLYLLLFLVFVH
;
A
#
# COMPACT_ATOMS: atom_id res chain seq x y z
N MET A 1 -7.87 -17.83 50.94
CA MET A 1 -7.37 -17.32 49.64
C MET A 1 -7.45 -18.46 48.65
N THR A 2 -8.44 -18.47 47.76
CA THR A 2 -8.48 -19.41 46.65
C THR A 2 -7.34 -19.05 45.70
N THR A 3 -6.30 -19.87 45.62
CA THR A 3 -5.33 -19.78 44.52
C THR A 3 -6.11 -20.09 43.24
N GLY A 4 -6.61 -19.06 42.57
CA GLY A 4 -7.42 -19.18 41.36
C GLY A 4 -6.57 -19.71 40.21
N THR A 5 -6.40 -21.03 40.14
CA THR A 5 -5.80 -21.68 38.98
C THR A 5 -6.84 -21.76 37.88
N PHE A 6 -6.60 -21.07 36.77
CA PHE A 6 -7.45 -21.15 35.59
C PHE A 6 -7.52 -22.59 35.07
N THR A 7 -8.69 -22.97 34.56
CA THR A 7 -8.87 -24.21 33.82
C THR A 7 -8.17 -24.16 32.45
N PRO A 8 -7.81 -25.31 31.85
CA PRO A 8 -7.22 -25.34 30.50
C PRO A 8 -8.07 -24.63 29.43
N GLU A 9 -9.40 -24.72 29.54
CA GLU A 9 -10.35 -24.06 28.62
C GLU A 9 -10.31 -22.53 28.77
N GLU A 10 -10.34 -22.02 30.01
CA GLU A 10 -10.20 -20.58 30.27
C GLU A 10 -8.86 -20.01 29.79
N LEU A 11 -7.78 -20.80 29.91
CA LEU A 11 -6.47 -20.43 29.38
C LEU A 11 -6.48 -20.32 27.85
N HIS A 12 -7.10 -21.28 27.16
CA HIS A 12 -7.24 -21.28 25.69
C HIS A 12 -8.08 -20.10 25.20
N GLU A 13 -9.22 -19.83 25.83
CA GLU A 13 -10.04 -18.67 25.50
C GLU A 13 -9.29 -17.34 25.67
N ARG A 14 -8.59 -17.18 26.80
CA ARG A 14 -7.77 -15.98 27.08
C ARG A 14 -6.67 -15.82 26.05
N PHE A 15 -6.05 -16.91 25.62
CA PHE A 15 -5.04 -16.89 24.56
C PHE A 15 -5.64 -16.40 23.24
N ILE A 16 -6.80 -16.92 22.84
CA ILE A 16 -7.50 -16.47 21.62
C ILE A 16 -7.85 -14.98 21.71
N ARG A 17 -8.46 -14.53 22.81
CA ARG A 17 -8.83 -13.12 23.02
C ARG A 17 -7.63 -12.20 22.97
N THR A 18 -6.54 -12.57 23.65
CA THR A 18 -5.28 -11.81 23.64
C THR A 18 -4.72 -11.69 22.24
N ARG A 19 -4.68 -12.78 21.46
CA ARG A 19 -4.22 -12.75 20.07
C ARG A 19 -5.05 -11.81 19.21
N LYS A 20 -6.38 -11.92 19.27
CA LYS A 20 -7.29 -11.03 18.52
C LYS A 20 -7.09 -9.56 18.91
N ALA A 21 -6.94 -9.28 20.20
CA ALA A 21 -6.70 -7.93 20.70
C ALA A 21 -5.37 -7.35 20.19
N ILE A 22 -4.29 -8.14 20.21
CA ILE A 22 -2.99 -7.74 19.67
C ILE A 22 -3.08 -7.46 18.17
N THR A 23 -3.73 -8.35 17.40
CA THR A 23 -3.96 -8.12 15.96
C THR A 23 -4.66 -6.79 15.73
N SER A 24 -5.79 -6.53 16.42
CA SER A 24 -6.53 -5.28 16.28
C SER A 24 -5.71 -4.05 16.65
N LEU A 25 -4.92 -4.11 17.73
CA LEU A 25 -4.05 -3.00 18.15
C LEU A 25 -2.99 -2.69 17.08
N ILE A 26 -2.36 -3.72 16.52
CA ILE A 26 -1.38 -3.55 15.43
C ILE A 26 -2.05 -2.92 14.22
N LEU A 27 -3.21 -3.42 13.80
CA LEU A 27 -3.94 -2.86 12.65
C LEU A 27 -4.31 -1.40 12.88
N PHE A 28 -4.79 -1.05 14.07
CA PHE A 28 -5.10 0.33 14.43
C PHE A 28 -3.85 1.23 14.37
N ALA A 29 -2.72 0.76 14.88
CA ALA A 29 -1.46 1.50 14.80
C ALA A 29 -1.02 1.75 13.34
N ILE A 30 -1.20 0.76 12.46
CA ILE A 30 -0.89 0.91 11.03
C ILE A 30 -1.83 1.94 10.39
N VAL A 31 -3.13 1.90 10.68
CA VAL A 31 -4.08 2.92 10.21
C VAL A 31 -3.63 4.32 10.61
N MET A 32 -3.31 4.54 11.89
CA MET A 32 -2.85 5.84 12.38
C MET A 32 -1.56 6.30 11.71
N PHE A 33 -0.62 5.39 11.47
CA PHE A 33 0.63 5.68 10.77
C PHE A 33 0.38 6.16 9.33
N PHE A 34 -0.45 5.45 8.56
CA PHE A 34 -0.79 5.84 7.19
C PHE A 34 -1.66 7.10 7.13
N ALA A 35 -2.54 7.32 8.11
CA ALA A 35 -3.32 8.56 8.22
C ALA A 35 -2.40 9.79 8.43
N GLY A 36 -1.34 9.65 9.24
CA GLY A 36 -0.35 10.71 9.42
C GLY A 36 0.41 11.03 8.13
N LEU A 37 0.87 10.00 7.41
CA LEU A 37 1.60 10.19 6.16
C LEU A 37 0.73 10.75 5.03
N THR A 38 -0.52 10.31 4.91
CA THR A 38 -1.48 10.84 3.92
C THR A 38 -1.84 12.29 4.22
N SER A 39 -2.02 12.67 5.48
CA SER A 39 -2.18 14.07 5.87
C SER A 39 -0.96 14.91 5.50
N ALA A 40 0.26 14.40 5.73
CA ALA A 40 1.48 15.11 5.37
C ALA A 40 1.62 15.28 3.84
N TYR A 41 1.23 14.25 3.07
CA TYR A 41 1.16 14.32 1.60
C TYR A 41 0.22 15.43 1.13
N VAL A 42 -1.03 15.43 1.60
CA VAL A 42 -2.03 16.46 1.23
C VAL A 42 -1.57 17.86 1.59
N VAL A 43 -1.03 18.06 2.81
CA VAL A 43 -0.53 19.38 3.23
C VAL A 43 0.68 19.82 2.41
N SER A 44 1.53 18.89 1.98
CA SER A 44 2.68 19.23 1.11
C SER A 44 2.25 19.75 -0.27
N MET A 45 1.05 19.42 -0.73
CA MET A 45 0.49 19.89 -2.01
C MET A 45 0.13 21.38 -1.99
N SER A 46 -0.20 21.96 -0.83
CA SER A 46 -0.68 23.35 -0.76
C SER A 46 0.44 24.40 -0.88
N GLY A 47 1.70 23.99 -0.98
CA GLY A 47 2.88 24.84 -0.80
C GLY A 47 3.42 25.56 -2.05
N GLY A 48 2.82 25.37 -3.23
CA GLY A 48 3.19 26.15 -4.42
C GLY A 48 3.09 25.35 -5.71
N TYR A 49 3.85 24.26 -5.86
CA TYR A 49 4.01 23.54 -7.12
C TYR A 49 3.69 22.05 -6.99
N TRP A 50 2.98 21.49 -7.97
CA TRP A 50 2.56 20.09 -7.99
C TRP A 50 3.00 19.39 -9.28
N VAL A 51 3.50 18.16 -9.18
CA VAL A 51 3.79 17.30 -10.33
C VAL A 51 2.78 16.17 -10.34
N ASP A 52 1.87 16.17 -11.32
CA ASP A 52 0.88 15.12 -11.54
C ASP A 52 1.44 14.11 -12.55
N ILE A 53 1.44 12.82 -12.21
CA ILE A 53 2.01 11.71 -13.00
C ILE A 53 0.93 10.66 -13.25
N ALA A 54 0.76 10.29 -14.52
CA ALA A 54 -0.23 9.29 -14.92
C ALA A 54 0.08 7.89 -14.33
N MET A 55 -0.89 7.33 -13.61
CA MET A 55 -0.75 6.05 -12.92
C MET A 55 -0.55 4.87 -13.89
N PRO A 56 0.53 4.07 -13.73
CA PRO A 56 0.81 2.87 -14.52
C PRO A 56 -0.31 1.81 -14.52
N GLN A 57 -0.49 1.15 -15.66
CA GLN A 57 -1.44 0.03 -15.79
C GLN A 57 -1.11 -1.13 -14.83
N ALA A 58 0.16 -1.30 -14.48
CA ALA A 58 0.64 -2.35 -13.57
C ALA A 58 -0.05 -2.32 -12.19
N PHE A 59 -0.41 -1.13 -11.69
CA PHE A 59 -1.11 -1.01 -10.41
C PHE A 59 -2.54 -1.58 -10.46
N TRP A 60 -3.25 -1.45 -11.58
CA TRP A 60 -4.56 -2.05 -11.75
C TRP A 60 -4.52 -3.58 -11.81
N ILE A 61 -3.51 -4.14 -12.49
CA ILE A 61 -3.29 -5.59 -12.52
C ILE A 61 -3.04 -6.11 -11.10
N SER A 62 -2.22 -5.39 -10.33
CA SER A 62 -1.95 -5.73 -8.93
C SER A 62 -3.22 -5.71 -8.08
N THR A 63 -4.12 -4.73 -8.31
CA THR A 63 -5.39 -4.62 -7.59
C THR A 63 -6.29 -5.83 -7.82
N VAL A 64 -6.39 -6.33 -9.05
CA VAL A 64 -7.15 -7.56 -9.34
C VAL A 64 -6.49 -8.75 -8.63
N ALA A 65 -5.16 -8.87 -8.68
CA ALA A 65 -4.43 -9.96 -8.05
C ALA A 65 -4.64 -10.00 -6.52
N ILE A 66 -4.57 -8.86 -5.83
CA ILE A 66 -4.72 -8.81 -4.37
C ILE A 66 -6.17 -9.10 -3.93
N VAL A 67 -7.17 -8.67 -4.70
CA VAL A 67 -8.58 -8.98 -4.42
C VAL A 67 -8.84 -10.49 -4.53
N ILE A 68 -8.38 -11.14 -5.61
CA ILE A 68 -8.52 -12.59 -5.77
C ILE A 68 -7.73 -13.34 -4.69
N SER A 69 -6.51 -12.87 -4.38
CA SER A 69 -5.69 -13.42 -3.28
C SER A 69 -6.43 -13.35 -1.94
N SER A 70 -7.10 -12.23 -1.67
CA SER A 70 -7.96 -12.02 -0.50
C SER A 70 -9.05 -13.09 -0.39
N VAL A 71 -9.75 -13.35 -1.50
CA VAL A 71 -10.80 -14.37 -1.54
C VAL A 71 -10.23 -15.76 -1.24
N LEU A 72 -9.09 -16.13 -1.83
CA LEU A 72 -8.44 -17.43 -1.54
C LEU A 72 -8.04 -17.57 -0.08
N ALA A 73 -7.49 -16.51 0.53
CA ALA A 73 -7.13 -16.49 1.94
C ALA A 73 -8.36 -16.71 2.84
N GLN A 74 -9.48 -16.06 2.50
CA GLN A 74 -10.74 -16.21 3.22
C GLN A 74 -11.31 -17.63 3.09
N LEU A 75 -11.22 -18.23 1.90
CA LEU A 75 -11.62 -19.62 1.67
C LEU A 75 -10.76 -20.59 2.49
N ALA A 76 -9.46 -20.32 2.65
CA ALA A 76 -8.57 -21.12 3.48
C ALA A 76 -9.00 -21.11 4.95
N LEU A 77 -9.33 -19.92 5.48
CA LEU A 77 -9.84 -19.75 6.83
C LEU A 77 -11.16 -20.50 7.05
N TRP A 78 -12.12 -20.38 6.12
CA TRP A 78 -13.39 -21.10 6.20
C TRP A 78 -13.22 -22.62 6.09
N SER A 79 -12.25 -23.07 5.30
CA SER A 79 -11.95 -24.51 5.18
C SER A 79 -11.38 -25.07 6.47
N ALA A 80 -10.48 -24.35 7.13
CA ALA A 80 -9.95 -24.72 8.45
C ALA A 80 -11.05 -24.75 9.52
N ALA A 81 -11.92 -23.74 9.55
CA ALA A 81 -13.05 -23.68 10.49
C ALA A 81 -14.05 -24.84 10.31
N LYS A 82 -14.15 -25.40 9.08
CA LYS A 82 -14.97 -26.58 8.76
C LYS A 82 -14.23 -27.91 8.91
N GLY A 83 -12.98 -27.91 9.39
CA GLY A 83 -12.15 -29.11 9.54
C GLY A 83 -11.62 -29.70 8.22
N ARG A 84 -11.75 -28.97 7.10
CA ARG A 84 -11.30 -29.40 5.76
C ARG A 84 -9.82 -29.06 5.54
N ASN A 85 -8.95 -29.64 6.34
CA ASN A 85 -7.53 -29.28 6.38
C ASN A 85 -6.77 -29.53 5.06
N SER A 86 -7.21 -30.51 4.26
CA SER A 86 -6.61 -30.79 2.94
C SER A 86 -6.75 -29.63 1.95
N ALA A 87 -7.76 -28.77 2.11
CA ALA A 87 -7.98 -27.61 1.25
C ALA A 87 -7.21 -26.35 1.70
N VAL A 88 -6.77 -26.29 2.96
CA VAL A 88 -6.13 -25.08 3.53
C VAL A 88 -4.80 -24.79 2.86
N MET A 89 -3.92 -25.80 2.75
CA MET A 89 -2.60 -25.63 2.15
C MET A 89 -2.64 -25.17 0.68
N PRO A 90 -3.39 -25.80 -0.25
CA PRO A 90 -3.43 -25.35 -1.64
C PRO A 90 -4.03 -23.95 -1.79
N LEU A 91 -5.02 -23.58 -0.97
CA LEU A 91 -5.59 -22.22 -0.98
C LEU A 91 -4.57 -21.17 -0.53
N LEU A 92 -3.79 -21.45 0.51
CA LEU A 92 -2.71 -20.56 0.95
C LEU A 92 -1.57 -20.47 -0.07
N LEU A 93 -1.24 -21.57 -0.77
CA LEU A 93 -0.28 -21.53 -1.87
C LEU A 93 -0.76 -20.65 -3.03
N GLY A 94 -2.04 -20.77 -3.42
CA GLY A 94 -2.64 -19.88 -4.41
C GLY A 94 -2.64 -18.41 -3.97
N THR A 95 -2.92 -18.17 -2.69
CA THR A 95 -2.85 -16.83 -2.07
C THR A 95 -1.44 -16.24 -2.18
N LEU A 96 -0.41 -17.03 -1.85
CA LEU A 96 0.99 -16.63 -1.93
C LEU A 96 1.44 -16.36 -3.37
N LEU A 97 1.03 -17.20 -4.33
CA LEU A 97 1.34 -16.99 -5.75
C LEU A 97 0.75 -15.68 -6.25
N LEU A 98 -0.51 -15.39 -5.93
CA LEU A 98 -1.13 -14.10 -6.28
C LEU A 98 -0.48 -12.94 -5.53
N GLY A 99 -0.02 -13.13 -4.29
CA GLY A 99 0.78 -12.15 -3.55
C GLY A 99 2.13 -11.87 -4.23
N ALA A 100 2.76 -12.87 -4.83
CA ALA A 100 3.97 -12.70 -5.61
C ALA A 100 3.70 -11.95 -6.93
N VAL A 101 2.59 -12.26 -7.62
CA VAL A 101 2.13 -11.51 -8.80
C VAL A 101 1.87 -10.05 -8.44
N PHE A 102 1.17 -9.78 -7.34
CA PHE A 102 0.96 -8.44 -6.79
C PHE A 102 2.30 -7.72 -6.60
N THR A 103 3.22 -8.32 -5.84
CA THR A 103 4.55 -7.75 -5.56
C THR A 103 5.34 -7.44 -6.83
N TRP A 104 5.30 -8.35 -7.81
CA TRP A 104 5.96 -8.15 -9.09
C TRP A 104 5.35 -6.98 -9.87
N SER A 105 4.02 -6.91 -9.98
CA SER A 105 3.32 -5.81 -10.65
C SER A 105 3.57 -4.47 -9.97
N GLN A 106 3.64 -4.42 -8.64
CA GLN A 106 4.01 -3.23 -7.87
C GLN A 106 5.40 -2.71 -8.28
N PHE A 107 6.37 -3.62 -8.38
CA PHE A 107 7.73 -3.27 -8.79
C PHE A 107 7.81 -2.77 -10.23
N GLN A 108 6.98 -3.32 -11.14
CA GLN A 108 6.90 -2.81 -12.51
C GLN A 108 6.28 -1.41 -12.57
N GLY A 109 5.18 -1.18 -11.84
CA GLY A 109 4.58 0.16 -11.77
C GLY A 109 5.57 1.19 -11.24
N TRP A 110 6.34 0.83 -10.21
CA TRP A 110 7.37 1.72 -9.69
C TRP A 110 8.50 2.01 -10.70
N LYS A 111 8.98 1.00 -11.42
CA LYS A 111 9.97 1.21 -12.50
C LYS A 111 9.47 2.18 -13.56
N GLU A 112 8.19 2.09 -13.91
CA GLU A 112 7.58 3.00 -14.89
C GLU A 112 7.51 4.43 -14.36
N LEU A 113 7.15 4.63 -13.08
CA LEU A 113 7.17 5.96 -12.45
C LEU A 113 8.57 6.57 -12.42
N VAL A 114 9.59 5.79 -12.05
CA VAL A 114 10.99 6.24 -12.06
C VAL A 114 11.46 6.55 -13.49
N ALA A 115 11.05 5.76 -14.49
CA ALA A 115 11.36 6.02 -15.89
C ALA A 115 10.72 7.33 -16.39
N LYS A 116 9.52 7.64 -15.91
CA LYS A 116 8.81 8.92 -16.13
C LYS A 116 9.39 10.09 -15.33
N GLY A 117 10.43 9.88 -14.52
CA GLY A 117 11.12 10.95 -13.79
C GLY A 117 10.56 11.25 -12.40
N ASP A 118 9.74 10.37 -11.84
CA ASP A 118 9.35 10.46 -10.43
C ASP A 118 10.45 9.92 -9.53
N PHE A 119 11.11 10.79 -8.75
CA PHE A 119 12.22 10.40 -7.88
C PHE A 119 11.91 10.76 -6.41
N PRO A 120 12.30 9.90 -5.45
CA PRO A 120 12.03 10.12 -4.02
C PRO A 120 12.63 11.42 -3.47
N VAL A 121 13.73 11.87 -4.07
CA VAL A 121 14.38 13.15 -3.76
C VAL A 121 14.77 13.77 -5.11
N GLY A 122 14.15 14.89 -5.43
CA GLY A 122 14.41 15.64 -6.67
C GLY A 122 13.86 17.05 -6.62
N LYS A 123 14.35 17.90 -7.51
CA LYS A 123 13.76 19.21 -7.80
C LYS A 123 12.55 19.04 -8.72
N VAL A 124 11.65 20.01 -8.76
CA VAL A 124 10.43 19.95 -9.60
C VAL A 124 10.78 19.79 -11.09
N LEU A 125 11.92 20.33 -11.52
CA LEU A 125 12.39 20.26 -12.91
C LEU A 125 13.21 19.00 -13.26
N ASP A 126 13.50 18.10 -12.32
CA ASP A 126 14.33 16.91 -12.57
C ASP A 126 13.58 15.77 -13.30
N ASN A 127 12.43 16.07 -13.92
CA ASN A 127 11.58 15.09 -14.60
C ASN A 127 12.12 14.75 -16.00
N LYS A 128 12.07 13.46 -16.37
CA LYS A 128 12.58 12.91 -17.65
C LYS A 128 11.47 12.50 -18.63
N GLY A 129 10.21 12.57 -18.23
CA GLY A 129 9.06 12.28 -19.07
C GLY A 129 8.75 13.39 -20.06
N VAL A 130 7.68 13.21 -20.84
CA VAL A 130 7.15 14.22 -21.76
C VAL A 130 6.11 15.08 -21.05
N TYR A 131 6.35 16.39 -20.99
CA TYR A 131 5.40 17.35 -20.42
C TYR A 131 4.04 17.28 -21.14
N GLY A 132 2.94 17.27 -20.39
CA GLY A 132 1.58 17.17 -20.92
C GLY A 132 1.11 15.75 -21.24
N THR A 133 2.02 14.77 -21.29
CA THR A 133 1.66 13.35 -21.47
C THR A 133 1.98 12.52 -20.23
N ASP A 134 3.24 12.56 -19.78
CA ASP A 134 3.71 11.77 -18.64
C ASP A 134 3.57 12.52 -17.32
N TYR A 135 3.75 13.84 -17.36
CA TYR A 135 3.57 14.70 -16.21
C TYR A 135 3.05 16.09 -16.56
N THR A 136 2.39 16.71 -15.61
CA THR A 136 2.08 18.15 -15.66
C THR A 136 2.57 18.83 -14.39
N ILE A 137 2.86 20.13 -14.49
CA ILE A 137 3.22 20.96 -13.34
C ILE A 137 2.07 21.91 -13.09
N GLN A 138 1.47 21.87 -11.90
CA GLN A 138 0.47 22.84 -11.47
C GLN A 138 1.09 23.85 -10.51
N TYR A 139 0.73 25.12 -10.64
CA TYR A 139 1.08 26.19 -9.72
C TYR A 139 -0.18 26.97 -9.38
N GLN A 140 -0.44 27.20 -8.09
CA GLN A 140 -1.63 27.95 -7.63
C GLN A 140 -2.97 27.43 -8.20
N GLY A 141 -3.09 26.13 -8.48
CA GLY A 141 -4.30 25.50 -9.03
C GLY A 141 -4.45 25.62 -10.55
N ALA A 142 -3.44 26.14 -11.26
CA ALA A 142 -3.42 26.19 -12.71
C ALA A 142 -2.25 25.36 -13.28
N THR A 143 -2.52 24.57 -14.32
CA THR A 143 -1.47 23.84 -15.05
C THR A 143 -0.61 24.82 -15.82
N LEU A 144 0.70 24.81 -15.57
CA LEU A 144 1.64 25.70 -16.26
C LEU A 144 1.63 25.45 -17.78
N VAL A 145 2.09 26.43 -18.54
CA VAL A 145 2.27 26.28 -20.00
C VAL A 145 3.77 26.19 -20.28
N LEU A 146 4.18 25.16 -21.01
CA LEU A 146 5.56 25.02 -21.45
C LEU A 146 5.71 25.65 -22.84
N GLN A 147 6.52 26.70 -22.96
CA GLN A 147 6.82 27.37 -24.22
C GLN A 147 8.32 27.63 -24.35
N GLU A 148 8.91 27.21 -25.46
CA GLU A 148 10.35 27.37 -25.76
C GLU A 148 11.29 26.87 -24.63
N GLY A 149 10.86 25.87 -23.85
CA GLY A 149 11.64 25.31 -22.72
C GLY A 149 11.44 26.03 -21.38
N TYR A 150 10.58 27.05 -21.33
CA TYR A 150 10.24 27.80 -20.13
C TYR A 150 8.79 27.57 -19.70
N PHE A 151 8.57 27.51 -18.40
CA PHE A 151 7.26 27.34 -17.78
C PHE A 151 6.67 28.70 -17.42
N TYR A 152 5.42 28.92 -17.83
CA TYR A 152 4.69 30.15 -17.59
C TYR A 152 3.36 29.86 -16.92
N HIS A 153 2.89 30.81 -16.12
CA HIS A 153 1.53 30.74 -15.61
C HIS A 153 0.52 30.99 -16.75
N PRO A 154 -0.62 30.29 -16.83
CA PRO A 154 -1.61 30.50 -17.90
C PRO A 154 -2.14 31.93 -18.05
N ASN A 155 -2.05 32.72 -16.98
CA ASN A 155 -2.44 34.14 -17.00
C ASN A 155 -1.39 35.06 -17.65
N ASP A 156 -0.15 34.60 -17.83
CA ASP A 156 0.91 35.34 -18.53
C ASP A 156 0.87 35.04 -20.03
N VAL A 157 -0.09 35.66 -20.71
CA VAL A 157 -0.36 35.45 -22.14
C VAL A 157 0.80 35.93 -23.03
N GLU A 158 1.66 36.82 -22.50
CA GLU A 158 2.82 37.35 -23.22
C GLU A 158 4.08 36.50 -23.00
N TYR A 159 4.02 35.47 -22.15
CA TYR A 159 5.14 34.59 -21.82
C TYR A 159 6.39 35.39 -21.40
N SER A 160 6.16 36.41 -20.58
CA SER A 160 7.15 37.42 -20.20
C SER A 160 7.86 37.09 -18.87
N HIS A 161 7.24 36.29 -18.01
CA HIS A 161 7.71 35.95 -16.67
C HIS A 161 7.92 34.43 -16.53
N PRO A 162 9.09 33.90 -16.93
CA PRO A 162 9.38 32.47 -16.83
C PRO A 162 9.59 32.05 -15.36
N LEU A 163 8.98 30.93 -14.97
CA LEU A 163 9.01 30.39 -13.60
C LEU A 163 10.15 29.40 -13.35
N ASN A 164 10.99 29.10 -14.35
CA ASN A 164 12.02 28.06 -14.26
C ASN A 164 13.04 28.30 -13.14
N ALA A 165 13.40 29.55 -12.85
CA ALA A 165 14.33 29.87 -11.78
C ALA A 165 13.74 29.54 -10.40
N GLU A 166 12.45 29.79 -10.22
CA GLU A 166 11.74 29.42 -9.00
C GLU A 166 11.55 27.91 -8.92
N LEU A 167 10.99 27.29 -9.97
CA LEU A 167 10.76 25.85 -10.09
C LEU A 167 12.05 25.03 -9.89
N GLY A 168 13.17 25.53 -10.40
CA GLY A 168 14.49 24.89 -10.30
C GLY A 168 15.05 24.85 -8.88
N GLU A 169 14.58 25.70 -7.97
CA GLU A 169 14.98 25.67 -6.56
C GLU A 169 13.95 24.98 -5.66
N GLN A 170 12.74 24.75 -6.16
CA GLN A 170 11.70 24.03 -5.44
C GLN A 170 11.98 22.53 -5.39
N LYS A 171 11.85 21.97 -4.18
CA LYS A 171 11.93 20.52 -3.95
C LYS A 171 10.57 19.88 -4.18
N ASN A 172 10.57 18.70 -4.78
CA ASN A 172 9.36 17.88 -4.91
C ASN A 172 9.10 17.11 -3.59
N THR A 173 8.60 17.83 -2.58
CA THR A 173 8.34 17.29 -1.24
C THR A 173 7.24 16.24 -1.24
N SER A 174 6.27 16.35 -2.15
CA SER A 174 5.18 15.40 -2.28
C SER A 174 5.60 14.07 -2.86
N SER A 175 6.53 14.06 -3.83
CA SER A 175 7.14 12.80 -4.28
C SER A 175 7.83 12.10 -3.11
N SER A 176 8.56 12.81 -2.25
CA SER A 176 9.12 12.20 -1.03
C SER A 176 8.06 11.53 -0.14
N PHE A 177 6.89 12.14 0.04
CA PHE A 177 5.79 11.53 0.79
C PHE A 177 5.10 10.38 0.04
N PHE A 178 4.96 10.45 -1.29
CA PHE A 178 4.50 9.34 -2.13
C PHE A 178 5.37 8.10 -1.92
N TYR A 179 6.68 8.28 -1.97
CA TYR A 179 7.66 7.23 -1.75
C TYR A 179 7.68 6.72 -0.31
N ALA A 180 7.44 7.59 0.68
CA ALA A 180 7.27 7.17 2.07
C ALA A 180 6.03 6.28 2.26
N LEU A 181 4.89 6.66 1.67
CA LEU A 181 3.63 5.90 1.71
C LEU A 181 3.79 4.53 1.05
N THR A 182 4.24 4.51 -0.20
CA THR A 182 4.40 3.27 -0.98
C THR A 182 5.50 2.38 -0.40
N GLY A 183 6.62 2.96 0.03
CA GLY A 183 7.71 2.24 0.70
C GLY A 183 7.29 1.61 2.03
N ALA A 184 6.55 2.35 2.87
CA ALA A 184 6.00 1.78 4.10
C ALA A 184 5.02 0.65 3.81
N HIS A 185 4.18 0.80 2.78
CA HIS A 185 3.26 -0.26 2.36
C HIS A 185 4.01 -1.52 1.91
N LEU A 186 5.10 -1.40 1.15
CA LEU A 186 5.97 -2.52 0.79
C LEU A 186 6.61 -3.20 2.00
N GLY A 187 7.01 -2.43 3.01
CA GLY A 187 7.50 -2.98 4.28
C GLY A 187 6.45 -3.87 4.96
N HIS A 188 5.19 -3.41 5.02
CA HIS A 188 4.09 -4.19 5.58
C HIS A 188 3.74 -5.42 4.71
N LEU A 189 3.81 -5.28 3.38
CA LEU A 189 3.65 -6.40 2.45
C LEU A 189 4.67 -7.52 2.71
N ALA A 190 5.94 -7.18 2.99
CA ALA A 190 6.96 -8.17 3.33
C ALA A 190 6.59 -8.99 4.57
N PHE A 191 6.06 -8.34 5.62
CA PHE A 191 5.53 -9.03 6.81
C PHE A 191 4.30 -9.88 6.47
N GLY A 192 3.43 -9.42 5.56
CA GLY A 192 2.28 -10.18 5.07
C GLY A 192 2.70 -11.46 4.35
N LEU A 193 3.66 -11.37 3.44
CA LEU A 193 4.20 -12.53 2.71
C LEU A 193 4.88 -13.52 3.67
N LEU A 194 5.64 -13.03 4.66
CA LEU A 194 6.23 -13.87 5.69
C LEU A 194 5.14 -14.59 6.51
N SER A 195 4.07 -13.88 6.88
CA SER A 195 2.93 -14.47 7.58
C SER A 195 2.28 -15.60 6.76
N LEU A 196 2.06 -15.40 5.46
CA LEU A 196 1.55 -16.44 4.55
C LEU A 196 2.46 -17.67 4.53
N ILE A 197 3.78 -17.48 4.42
CA ILE A 197 4.75 -18.57 4.44
C ILE A 197 4.65 -19.37 5.74
N VAL A 198 4.61 -18.67 6.89
CA VAL A 198 4.44 -19.32 8.21
C VAL A 198 3.12 -20.10 8.27
N MET A 199 2.02 -19.55 7.77
CA MET A 199 0.73 -20.24 7.76
C MET A 199 0.74 -21.50 6.88
N ILE A 200 1.46 -21.48 5.75
CA ILE A 200 1.65 -22.66 4.90
C ILE A 200 2.42 -23.77 5.64
N PHE A 201 3.51 -23.41 6.34
CA PHE A 201 4.26 -24.39 7.15
C PHE A 201 3.40 -24.98 8.28
N MET A 202 2.61 -24.15 8.96
CA MET A 202 1.69 -24.60 10.01
C MET A 202 0.58 -25.50 9.46
N ALA A 203 0.04 -25.18 8.27
CA ALA A 203 -0.93 -26.01 7.57
C ALA A 203 -0.33 -27.39 7.21
N LYS A 204 0.91 -27.41 6.71
CA LYS A 204 1.63 -28.65 6.37
C LYS A 204 1.86 -29.55 7.60
N GLN A 205 2.08 -28.96 8.78
CA GLN A 205 2.20 -29.68 10.05
C GLN A 205 0.84 -30.12 10.63
N GLY A 206 -0.29 -29.83 9.97
CA GLY A 206 -1.62 -30.19 10.45
C GLY A 206 -2.04 -29.44 11.71
N ARG A 207 -1.48 -28.25 11.96
CA ARG A 207 -1.68 -27.48 13.21
C ARG A 207 -3.03 -26.78 13.30
N TYR A 208 -3.82 -26.77 12.24
CA TYR A 208 -5.12 -26.10 12.23
C TYR A 208 -6.25 -27.09 12.47
N SER A 209 -7.11 -26.77 13.43
CA SER A 209 -8.36 -27.48 13.70
C SER A 209 -9.54 -26.50 13.78
N PRO A 210 -10.78 -26.98 13.76
CA PRO A 210 -11.94 -26.12 14.00
C PRO A 210 -11.86 -25.35 15.33
N GLU A 211 -11.23 -25.93 16.35
CA GLU A 211 -11.08 -25.37 17.70
C GLU A 211 -9.82 -24.51 17.86
N ASP A 212 -8.77 -24.76 17.08
CA ASP A 212 -7.52 -23.98 17.09
C ASP A 212 -7.06 -23.58 15.68
N HIS A 213 -7.57 -22.42 15.23
CA HIS A 213 -7.18 -21.77 13.97
C HIS A 213 -6.97 -20.27 14.13
N VAL A 214 -6.80 -19.77 15.36
CA VAL A 214 -6.67 -18.33 15.64
C VAL A 214 -5.44 -17.70 14.95
N GLY A 215 -4.37 -18.49 14.77
CA GLY A 215 -3.18 -18.05 14.03
C GLY A 215 -3.48 -17.81 12.54
N LEU A 216 -4.25 -18.71 11.92
CA LEU A 216 -4.72 -18.54 10.53
C LEU A 216 -5.65 -17.34 10.42
N TRP A 217 -6.58 -17.18 11.37
CA TRP A 217 -7.47 -16.02 11.42
C TRP A 217 -6.68 -14.70 11.46
N SER A 218 -5.66 -14.60 12.33
CA SER A 218 -4.85 -13.39 12.47
C SER A 218 -4.11 -13.06 11.17
N GLY A 219 -3.45 -14.04 10.55
CA GLY A 219 -2.73 -13.83 9.30
C GLY A 219 -3.66 -13.48 8.13
N VAL A 220 -4.83 -14.11 8.04
CA VAL A 220 -5.84 -13.82 7.00
C VAL A 220 -6.40 -12.41 7.17
N ILE A 221 -6.76 -12.00 8.39
CA ILE A 221 -7.23 -10.63 8.67
C ILE A 221 -6.14 -9.59 8.38
N TYR A 222 -4.89 -9.86 8.72
CA TYR A 222 -3.77 -8.99 8.35
C TYR A 222 -3.60 -8.88 6.83
N TRP A 223 -3.73 -9.99 6.09
CA TRP A 223 -3.66 -9.99 4.63
C TRP A 223 -4.82 -9.21 3.98
N HIS A 224 -6.04 -9.36 4.49
CA HIS A 224 -7.19 -8.54 4.08
C HIS A 224 -6.95 -7.06 4.33
N PHE A 225 -6.42 -6.72 5.51
CA PHE A 225 -6.09 -5.35 5.85
C PHE A 225 -5.06 -4.75 4.89
N LEU A 226 -3.99 -5.48 4.54
CA LEU A 226 -3.02 -5.01 3.54
C LEU A 226 -3.67 -4.76 2.17
N GLY A 227 -4.54 -5.67 1.72
CA GLY A 227 -5.28 -5.46 0.48
C GLY A 227 -6.21 -4.25 0.53
N GLY A 228 -6.92 -4.05 1.64
CA GLY A 228 -7.76 -2.87 1.85
C GLY A 228 -6.97 -1.57 1.92
N LEU A 229 -5.81 -1.59 2.60
CA LEU A 229 -4.87 -0.47 2.65
C LEU A 229 -4.35 -0.12 1.26
N TRP A 230 -3.99 -1.12 0.43
CA TRP A 230 -3.59 -0.89 -0.95
C TRP A 230 -4.70 -0.25 -1.78
N LEU A 231 -5.93 -0.76 -1.69
CA LEU A 231 -7.08 -0.17 -2.39
C LEU A 231 -7.29 1.28 -1.99
N TYR A 232 -7.23 1.57 -0.69
CA TYR A 232 -7.30 2.93 -0.18
C TYR A 232 -6.18 3.81 -0.76
N LEU A 233 -4.92 3.36 -0.71
CA LEU A 233 -3.78 4.11 -1.23
C LEU A 233 -3.91 4.35 -2.73
N LEU A 234 -4.31 3.36 -3.52
CA LEU A 234 -4.49 3.51 -4.96
C LEU A 234 -5.60 4.53 -5.26
N LEU A 235 -6.75 4.46 -4.60
CA LEU A 235 -7.83 5.43 -4.80
C LEU A 235 -7.41 6.83 -4.36
N PHE A 236 -6.73 6.94 -3.21
CA PHE A 236 -6.16 8.20 -2.73
C PHE A 236 -5.22 8.80 -3.79
N LEU A 237 -4.29 8.01 -4.33
CA LEU A 237 -3.36 8.44 -5.37
C LEU A 237 -3.98 8.62 -6.76
N VAL A 238 -5.23 8.25 -6.98
CA VAL A 238 -5.94 8.49 -8.25
C VAL A 238 -6.84 9.72 -8.16
N PHE A 239 -7.38 10.03 -6.96
CA PHE A 239 -8.31 11.14 -6.77
C PHE A 239 -7.67 12.41 -6.19
N VAL A 240 -6.59 12.25 -5.43
CA VAL A 240 -5.86 13.37 -4.80
C VAL A 240 -4.64 13.78 -5.64
N HIS A 241 -4.25 12.92 -6.59
CA HIS A 241 -3.20 13.22 -7.55
C HIS A 241 -3.73 14.06 -8.71
#